data_AF-A0A1F9W601-F1
#
_entry.id   AF-A0A1F9W601-F1
#
_cell.length_a   1.000
_cell.length_b   1.000
_cell.length_c   1.000
_cell.angle_alpha   90.00
_cell.angle_beta   90.00
_cell.angle_gamma   90.00
#
_symmetry.space_group_name_H-M   'P 1'
#
loop_
_entity.id
_entity.type
_entity.pdbx_description
1 polymer ?
#
loop_
_entity_poly.entity_id
_entity_poly.type
_entity_poly.pdbx_seq_one_letter_code
_entity_poly.pdbx_strand_id
1 'polypeptide(L)'
;MEKIGREENAVPFDIEDAELGHHGGDCTFRAILKKYDLTDPVLHKLGDIVNAADTGDLKAHPYAAGLEALARGFSLMYPDDNENLEWQFPVYDALYAALKCEGEKAASVLPR
;
A
#
# COMPACT_ATOMS: atom_id res chain seq x y z
N MET A 1 15.63 -15.68 -7.07
CA MET A 1 14.18 -15.43 -6.91
C MET A 1 13.37 -16.22 -7.94
N GLU A 2 13.45 -15.95 -9.25
CA GLU A 2 12.56 -16.61 -10.24
C GLU A 2 12.62 -18.15 -10.32
N LYS A 3 13.78 -18.75 -10.06
CA LYS A 3 13.92 -20.22 -10.12
C LYS A 3 13.19 -20.90 -8.95
N ILE A 4 13.39 -20.38 -7.73
CA ILE A 4 12.69 -20.84 -6.53
C ILE A 4 11.18 -20.57 -6.66
N GLY A 5 10.78 -19.38 -7.14
CA GLY A 5 9.36 -19.06 -7.31
C GLY A 5 8.64 -20.01 -8.28
N ARG A 6 9.30 -20.42 -9.37
CA ARG A 6 8.76 -21.42 -10.30
C ARG A 6 8.69 -22.83 -9.70
N GLU A 7 9.70 -23.23 -8.93
CA GLU A 7 9.75 -24.54 -8.27
C GLU A 7 8.67 -24.65 -7.18
N GLU A 8 8.34 -23.55 -6.51
CA GLU A 8 7.36 -23.48 -5.41
C GLU A 8 5.93 -23.08 -5.85
N ASN A 9 5.67 -22.91 -7.16
CA ASN A 9 4.41 -22.35 -7.68
C ASN A 9 4.01 -21.02 -7.00
N ALA A 10 4.99 -20.19 -6.65
CA ALA A 10 4.76 -18.90 -6.02
C ALA A 10 4.27 -17.85 -7.03
N VAL A 11 3.46 -16.90 -6.55
CA VAL A 11 3.04 -15.73 -7.33
C VAL A 11 4.08 -14.61 -7.15
N PRO A 12 4.79 -14.18 -8.21
CA PRO A 12 5.74 -13.09 -8.11
C PRO A 12 5.01 -11.75 -7.92
N PHE A 13 5.56 -10.89 -7.05
CA PHE A 13 5.10 -9.52 -6.82
C PHE A 13 6.31 -8.60 -6.65
N ASP A 14 6.11 -7.30 -6.90
CA ASP A 14 7.13 -6.25 -6.70
C ASP A 14 8.48 -6.48 -7.41
N ILE A 15 8.42 -7.10 -8.59
CA ILE A 15 9.56 -7.27 -9.49
C ILE A 15 9.17 -6.82 -10.90
N GLU A 16 10.16 -6.43 -11.70
CA GLU A 16 9.98 -6.04 -13.09
C GLU A 16 9.28 -7.15 -13.89
N ASP A 17 8.36 -6.77 -14.79
CA ASP A 17 7.54 -7.65 -15.62
C ASP A 17 6.59 -8.63 -14.90
N ALA A 18 6.53 -8.67 -13.57
CA ALA A 18 5.55 -9.49 -12.85
C ALA A 18 4.13 -8.94 -12.98
N GLU A 19 3.13 -9.84 -13.01
CA GLU A 19 1.71 -9.45 -13.02
C GLU A 19 1.34 -8.55 -11.83
N LEU A 20 1.89 -8.84 -10.64
CA LEU A 20 1.74 -8.04 -9.43
C LEU A 20 2.96 -7.11 -9.20
N GLY A 21 3.53 -6.56 -10.27
CA GLY A 21 4.60 -5.56 -10.22
C GLY A 21 4.08 -4.13 -10.45
N HIS A 22 5.00 -3.22 -10.74
CA HIS A 22 4.67 -1.84 -11.07
C HIS A 22 4.21 -1.71 -12.52
N HIS A 23 3.03 -1.13 -12.75
CA HIS A 23 2.42 -1.02 -14.08
C HIS A 23 1.84 0.36 -14.34
N GLY A 24 2.34 1.07 -15.35
CA GLY A 24 1.73 2.33 -15.80
C GLY A 24 1.64 3.42 -14.73
N GLY A 25 2.58 3.44 -13.77
CA GLY A 25 2.60 4.38 -12.65
C GLY A 25 1.90 3.87 -11.38
N ASP A 26 1.35 2.65 -11.42
CA ASP A 26 0.82 1.97 -10.24
C ASP A 26 1.89 1.16 -9.53
N CYS A 27 1.92 1.23 -8.20
CA CYS A 27 2.68 0.34 -7.35
C CYS A 27 2.02 -1.05 -7.22
N THR A 28 2.77 -1.98 -6.64
CA THR A 28 2.33 -3.36 -6.37
C THR A 28 0.99 -3.41 -5.61
N PHE A 29 0.74 -2.50 -4.67
CA PHE A 29 -0.54 -2.46 -3.93
C PHE A 29 -1.74 -2.22 -4.87
N ARG A 30 -1.65 -1.26 -5.79
CA ARG A 30 -2.73 -0.97 -6.75
C ARG A 30 -2.87 -2.08 -7.80
N ALA A 31 -1.78 -2.75 -8.18
CA ALA A 31 -1.82 -3.95 -9.02
C ALA A 31 -2.63 -5.07 -8.34
N ILE A 32 -2.42 -5.31 -7.03
CA ILE A 32 -3.18 -6.28 -6.24
C ILE A 32 -4.68 -5.92 -6.20
N LEU A 33 -5.02 -4.65 -5.92
CA LEU A 33 -6.43 -4.22 -5.91
C LEU A 33 -7.14 -4.54 -7.24
N LYS A 34 -6.45 -4.28 -8.37
CA LYS A 34 -6.97 -4.55 -9.72
C LYS A 34 -7.07 -6.04 -10.02
N LYS A 35 -6.03 -6.81 -9.72
CA LYS A 35 -5.95 -8.25 -10.04
C LYS A 35 -7.07 -9.05 -9.35
N TYR A 36 -7.39 -8.68 -8.10
CA TYR A 36 -8.34 -9.42 -7.27
C TYR A 36 -9.72 -8.75 -7.16
N ASP A 37 -10.00 -7.74 -7.98
CA ASP A 37 -11.28 -7.01 -8.01
C ASP A 37 -11.72 -6.52 -6.61
N LEU A 38 -10.77 -5.93 -5.88
CA LEU A 38 -11.04 -5.40 -4.54
C LEU A 38 -11.67 -4.01 -4.68
N THR A 39 -12.97 -3.92 -4.43
CA THR A 39 -13.76 -2.71 -4.71
C THR A 39 -14.01 -1.80 -3.50
N ASP A 40 -13.36 -2.04 -2.36
CA ASP A 40 -13.54 -1.19 -1.18
C ASP A 40 -12.98 0.22 -1.45
N PRO A 41 -13.81 1.28 -1.43
CA PRO A 41 -13.36 2.63 -1.75
C PRO A 41 -12.31 3.17 -0.76
N VAL A 42 -12.26 2.66 0.47
CA VAL A 42 -11.23 3.03 1.44
C VAL A 42 -9.89 2.40 1.07
N LEU A 43 -9.88 1.15 0.56
CA LEU A 43 -8.66 0.52 0.06
C LEU A 43 -8.10 1.27 -1.16
N HIS A 44 -8.95 1.76 -2.06
CA HIS A 44 -8.51 2.58 -3.19
C HIS A 44 -7.85 3.89 -2.74
N LYS A 45 -8.45 4.59 -1.76
CA LYS A 45 -7.84 5.78 -1.16
C LYS A 45 -6.50 5.47 -0.51
N LEU A 46 -6.40 4.38 0.25
CA LEU A 46 -5.14 3.94 0.83
C LEU A 46 -4.11 3.64 -0.28
N GLY A 47 -4.55 3.01 -1.36
CA GLY A 47 -3.74 2.72 -2.55
C GLY A 47 -3.14 3.99 -3.17
N ASP A 48 -3.86 5.10 -3.22
CA ASP A 48 -3.32 6.38 -3.71
C ASP A 48 -2.17 6.91 -2.84
N ILE A 49 -2.28 6.74 -1.51
CA ILE A 49 -1.23 7.15 -0.56
C ILE A 49 0.01 6.27 -0.73
N VAL A 50 -0.19 4.95 -0.73
CA VAL A 50 0.89 3.97 -0.88
C VAL A 50 1.60 4.19 -2.22
N ASN A 51 0.85 4.41 -3.29
CA ASN A 51 1.42 4.68 -4.61
C ASN A 51 2.31 5.91 -4.63
N ALA A 52 1.85 7.02 -4.04
CA ALA A 52 2.62 8.25 -3.96
C ALA A 52 3.90 8.08 -3.12
N ALA A 53 3.83 7.33 -2.02
CA ALA A 53 4.99 7.05 -1.16
C ALA A 53 6.02 6.17 -1.88
N ASP A 54 5.56 5.08 -2.49
CA ASP A 54 6.39 4.04 -3.08
C ASP A 54 7.03 4.45 -4.41
N THR A 55 6.31 5.19 -5.25
CA THR A 55 6.84 5.73 -6.52
C THR A 55 7.72 6.97 -6.34
N GLY A 56 7.80 7.51 -5.11
CA GLY A 56 8.56 8.71 -4.78
C GLY A 56 7.90 10.03 -5.20
N ASP A 57 6.69 10.02 -5.77
CA ASP A 57 5.89 11.24 -6.00
C ASP A 57 5.19 11.69 -4.70
N LEU A 58 5.99 12.08 -3.71
CA LEU A 58 5.51 12.43 -2.37
C LEU A 58 4.56 13.64 -2.35
N LYS A 59 4.46 14.40 -3.46
CA LYS A 59 3.56 15.54 -3.59
C LYS A 59 2.18 15.15 -4.12
N ALA A 60 2.03 13.96 -4.68
CA ALA A 60 0.75 13.47 -5.20
C ALA A 60 -0.29 13.24 -4.10
N HIS A 61 0.14 13.02 -2.84
CA HIS A 61 -0.79 12.85 -1.71
C HIS A 61 -0.25 13.46 -0.40
N PRO A 62 -1.07 14.19 0.39
CA PRO A 62 -0.61 14.86 1.63
C PRO A 62 -0.03 13.92 2.69
N TYR A 63 -0.44 12.65 2.71
CA TYR A 63 0.07 11.64 3.64
C TYR A 63 1.27 10.84 3.13
N ALA A 64 1.67 10.99 1.86
CA ALA A 64 2.72 10.17 1.25
C ALA A 64 4.08 10.34 1.93
N ALA A 65 4.53 11.58 2.11
CA ALA A 65 5.82 11.87 2.75
C ALA A 65 5.90 11.35 4.20
N GLY A 66 4.77 11.41 4.94
CA GLY A 66 4.71 10.87 6.29
C GLY A 66 4.78 9.34 6.31
N LEU A 67 4.07 8.69 5.40
CA LEU A 67 4.10 7.23 5.26
C LEU A 67 5.48 6.73 4.85
N GLU A 68 6.15 7.40 3.91
CA GLU A 68 7.53 7.09 3.49
C GLU A 68 8.52 7.21 4.65
N ALA A 69 8.43 8.30 5.43
CA ALA A 69 9.30 8.52 6.57
C ALA A 69 9.12 7.44 7.64
N LEU A 70 7.87 7.03 7.91
CA LEU A 70 7.57 5.94 8.82
C LEU A 70 8.14 4.62 8.28
N ALA A 71 7.89 4.27 7.02
CA ALA A 71 8.35 3.02 6.41
C ALA A 71 9.87 2.87 6.43
N ARG A 72 10.58 3.95 6.08
CA ARG A 72 12.04 3.99 6.22
C ARG A 72 12.48 3.87 7.67
N GLY A 73 11.79 4.56 8.59
CA GLY A 73 12.08 4.50 10.02
C GLY A 73 11.98 3.07 10.57
N PHE A 74 10.89 2.36 10.26
CA PHE A 74 10.71 0.97 10.65
C PHE A 74 11.80 0.07 10.08
N SER A 75 12.15 0.24 8.80
CA SER A 75 13.24 -0.52 8.16
C SER A 75 14.62 -0.29 8.79
N LEU A 76 14.84 0.88 9.39
CA LEU A 76 16.07 1.18 10.14
C LEU A 76 16.03 0.61 11.57
N MET A 77 14.86 0.59 12.21
CA MET A 77 14.67 0.05 13.56
C MET A 77 14.66 -1.47 13.58
N TYR A 78 14.11 -2.10 12.53
CA TYR A 78 13.91 -3.53 12.40
C TYR A 78 14.51 -4.00 11.05
N PRO A 79 15.80 -4.36 11.01
CA PRO A 79 16.45 -4.82 9.79
C PRO A 79 16.02 -6.22 9.33
N ASP A 80 15.35 -7.00 10.20
CA ASP A 80 14.70 -8.25 9.81
C ASP A 80 13.34 -7.94 9.18
N ASP A 81 13.10 -8.44 7.97
CA ASP A 81 11.91 -8.11 7.19
C ASP A 81 10.62 -8.58 7.87
N ASN A 82 10.61 -9.74 8.53
CA ASN A 82 9.41 -10.24 9.17
C ASN A 82 9.05 -9.40 10.39
N GLU A 83 10.06 -9.07 11.22
CA GLU A 83 9.85 -8.20 12.37
C GLU A 83 9.40 -6.79 11.92
N ASN A 84 10.03 -6.23 10.88
CA ASN A 84 9.62 -4.96 10.30
C ASN A 84 8.13 -4.96 9.91
N LEU A 85 7.70 -5.98 9.15
CA LEU A 85 6.31 -6.12 8.72
C LEU A 85 5.34 -6.22 9.91
N GLU A 86 5.65 -7.05 10.91
CA GLU A 86 4.82 -7.21 12.11
C GLU A 86 4.60 -5.88 12.84
N TRP A 87 5.66 -5.06 12.97
CA TRP A 87 5.57 -3.75 13.60
C TRP A 87 4.92 -2.68 12.73
N GLN A 88 5.00 -2.81 11.40
CA GLN A 88 4.49 -1.81 10.47
C GLN A 88 3.01 -2.03 10.08
N PHE A 89 2.49 -3.27 10.11
CA PHE A 89 1.09 -3.54 9.79
C PHE A 89 0.08 -2.64 10.53
N PRO A 90 0.22 -2.38 11.85
CA PRO A 90 -0.67 -1.47 12.56
C PRO A 90 -0.72 -0.04 11.99
N VAL A 91 0.32 0.44 11.30
CA VAL A 91 0.33 1.75 10.63
C VAL A 91 -0.67 1.78 9.49
N TYR A 92 -0.68 0.73 8.66
CA TYR A 92 -1.62 0.61 7.54
C TYR A 92 -3.05 0.41 8.04
N ASP A 93 -3.24 -0.41 9.09
CA ASP A 93 -4.55 -0.59 9.73
C ASP A 93 -5.09 0.72 10.32
N ALA A 94 -4.23 1.48 11.00
CA ALA A 94 -4.60 2.78 11.58
C ALA A 94 -4.97 3.79 10.48
N LEU A 95 -4.19 3.84 9.39
CA LEU A 95 -4.46 4.73 8.26
C LEU A 95 -5.77 4.36 7.55
N TYR A 96 -6.01 3.07 7.34
CA TYR A 96 -7.27 2.56 6.80
C TYR A 96 -8.47 2.97 7.68
N ALA A 97 -8.37 2.74 8.99
CA ALA A 97 -9.42 3.11 9.94
C ALA A 97 -9.69 4.62 9.96
N ALA A 98 -8.64 5.45 9.87
CA ALA A 98 -8.76 6.90 9.77
C ALA A 98 -9.51 7.33 8.49
N LEU A 99 -9.10 6.82 7.33
CA LEU A 99 -9.73 7.12 6.04
C LEU A 99 -11.20 6.70 6.01
N LYS A 100 -11.53 5.56 6.62
CA LYS A 100 -12.91 5.10 6.78
C LYS A 100 -13.74 6.07 7.61
N CYS A 101 -13.23 6.47 8.78
CA CYS A 101 -13.89 7.42 9.68
C CYS A 101 -14.13 8.78 9.00
N GLU A 102 -13.17 9.28 8.22
CA GLU A 102 -13.32 10.51 7.45
C GLU A 102 -14.40 10.43 6.37
N GLY A 103 -14.49 9.28 5.68
CA GLY A 103 -15.55 9.02 4.70
C GLY A 103 -16.95 9.01 5.32
N GLU A 104 -17.10 8.37 6.48
CA GLU A 104 -18.36 8.33 7.23
C GLU A 104 -18.78 9.73 7.74
N LYS A 105 -17.82 10.53 8.23
CA LYS A 105 -18.07 11.93 8.59
C LYS A 105 -18.50 12.77 7.40
N ALA A 106 -17.86 12.64 6.24
CA ALA A 106 -18.27 13.34 5.04
C ALA A 106 -19.70 12.97 4.60
N ALA A 107 -20.05 11.68 4.66
CA ALA A 107 -21.39 11.20 4.30
C ALA A 107 -22.49 11.69 5.26
N SER A 108 -22.18 11.86 6.55
CA SER A 108 -23.11 12.37 7.56
C SER A 108 -23.33 13.89 7.51
N VAL A 109 -22.48 14.64 6.81
CA VAL A 109 -22.56 16.11 6.67
C VAL A 109 -23.32 16.54 5.40
N LEU A 110 -23.57 15.63 4.46
CA LEU A 110 -24.35 15.94 3.25
C LEU A 110 -25.85 16.12 3.60
N PRO A 111 -26.50 17.22 3.15
CA PRO A 111 -27.93 17.42 3.37
C PRO A 111 -28.73 16.35 2.64
N ARG A 112 -29.73 15.78 3.34
CA ARG A 112 -30.71 14.83 2.77
C ARG A 112 -31.61 15.49 1.74
#